data_AF-A0A503Y3A5-F1
#
_entry.id   AF-A0A503Y3A5-F1
#
_cell.length_a   1.000
_cell.length_b   1.000
_cell.length_c   1.000
_cell.angle_alpha   90.00
_cell.angle_beta   90.00
_cell.angle_gamma   90.00
#
_symmetry.space_group_name_H-M   'P 1'
#
loop_
_entity.id
_entity.type
_entity.pdbx_description
1 polymer ?
#
loop_
_entity_poly.entity_id
_entity_poly.type
_entity_poly.pdbx_seq_one_letter_code
_entity_poly.pdbx_strand_id
1 'polypeptide(L)'
;MKIDMFEVFCSGPHSGRPRRLRLVASCLALSLALPRIAIADEYHLGSQDKLTIRIAEWQTVEGTFRDWSAVNGVYTVGPAGMLSVPFVGELPASGKTTAEVAAAIGEALQHKLALSDRPEASVEMAQFRPFYISGEVQNPGQFPYVPDLTVLKAVSIAGGIRRSADYGPQLGKDLVTAKGNFDIYDDQRVRLIVKRARIDADLAGKSSFEVPKEVEGDPRLQAIVADEMTILTADQKALKLKLEALSDLKGVLQAEIESLQKKIVNQQKQVDLAQQQLTSIGPLAQKGLVANARLLDSQQSVTDLQGKILDYETAILTAKQAISKATQDAIDAQNTLSSSLAADRQQTEADLNEAALRVNMQKGLMAQATDPATVAASATNEEPTLIYSLLRAADGKTSEIAVKEDTPVLPGDVIKVKLAPMPSQ
;
A
#
# COMPACT_ATOMS: atom_id res chain seq x y z
N MET A 1 -4.29 -74.28 42.27
CA MET A 1 -5.43 -74.06 43.19
C MET A 1 -6.57 -73.49 42.36
N LYS A 2 -7.79 -74.04 42.41
CA LYS A 2 -8.75 -74.11 43.54
C LYS A 2 -9.29 -72.71 43.89
N ILE A 3 -10.60 -72.45 43.67
CA ILE A 3 -11.78 -72.84 44.50
C ILE A 3 -11.88 -71.95 45.75
N ASP A 4 -13.01 -71.37 46.18
CA ASP A 4 -14.36 -71.15 45.59
C ASP A 4 -15.11 -70.15 46.48
N MET A 5 -16.22 -69.56 46.00
CA MET A 5 -17.42 -69.26 46.81
C MET A 5 -18.63 -69.04 45.87
N PHE A 6 -19.41 -70.07 45.52
CA PHE A 6 -20.69 -70.49 46.16
C PHE A 6 -21.71 -69.36 46.34
N GLU A 7 -22.93 -69.37 45.75
CA GLU A 7 -24.10 -70.27 45.94
C GLU A 7 -24.68 -70.23 47.39
N VAL A 8 -25.98 -70.45 47.70
CA VAL A 8 -27.14 -71.17 47.09
C VAL A 8 -28.45 -70.60 47.79
N PHE A 9 -29.74 -70.68 47.39
CA PHE A 9 -30.54 -71.13 46.22
C PHE A 9 -32.03 -70.64 46.39
N CYS A 10 -33.02 -71.32 45.77
CA CYS A 10 -34.49 -71.34 46.01
C CYS A 10 -35.35 -70.20 45.38
N SER A 11 -36.33 -70.43 44.48
CA SER A 11 -37.52 -71.35 44.41
C SER A 11 -38.80 -70.74 45.03
N GLY A 12 -40.01 -70.80 44.45
CA GLY A 12 -40.51 -71.56 43.27
C GLY A 12 -41.81 -70.99 42.62
N PRO A 13 -42.58 -71.76 41.82
CA PRO A 13 -43.50 -71.23 40.79
C PRO A 13 -45.01 -71.55 40.96
N HIS A 14 -45.89 -70.90 40.17
CA HIS A 14 -47.10 -71.43 39.48
C HIS A 14 -47.87 -70.27 38.77
N SER A 15 -47.94 -70.17 37.43
CA SER A 15 -48.79 -70.85 36.43
C SER A 15 -50.20 -70.26 36.21
N GLY A 16 -50.46 -69.65 35.03
CA GLY A 16 -51.78 -69.17 34.61
C GLY A 16 -51.85 -68.82 33.10
N ARG A 17 -52.59 -69.60 32.33
CA ARG A 17 -52.84 -69.50 30.85
C ARG A 17 -54.36 -69.76 30.62
N PRO A 18 -54.93 -69.64 29.40
CA PRO A 18 -54.80 -68.59 28.36
C PRO A 18 -56.17 -68.24 27.70
N ARG A 19 -56.23 -67.27 26.75
CA ARG A 19 -57.00 -67.29 25.46
C ARG A 19 -57.19 -65.86 24.90
N ARG A 20 -56.72 -65.55 23.68
CA ARG A 20 -57.32 -65.70 22.33
C ARG A 20 -58.47 -64.71 22.00
N LEU A 21 -58.20 -63.82 21.04
CA LEU A 21 -59.00 -63.74 19.81
C LEU A 21 -58.09 -63.41 18.61
N ARG A 22 -58.60 -63.53 17.37
CA ARG A 22 -57.84 -63.44 16.10
C ARG A 22 -58.71 -62.81 15.02
N LEU A 23 -58.13 -61.89 14.23
CA LEU A 23 -58.50 -61.53 12.84
C LEU A 23 -59.90 -60.90 12.61
N VAL A 24 -60.09 -60.46 11.35
CA VAL A 24 -61.22 -59.67 10.79
C VAL A 24 -61.10 -58.16 11.10
N ALA A 25 -61.10 -57.22 10.13
CA ALA A 25 -61.17 -57.34 8.66
C ALA A 25 -60.13 -56.43 7.96
N SER A 26 -59.66 -56.84 6.77
CA SER A 26 -59.03 -55.96 5.80
C SER A 26 -60.07 -55.58 4.74
N CYS A 27 -60.61 -54.36 4.78
CA CYS A 27 -61.53 -53.85 3.75
C CYS A 27 -61.82 -52.33 3.82
N LEU A 28 -60.82 -51.47 3.99
CA LEU A 28 -61.02 -50.01 3.82
C LEU A 28 -59.75 -49.25 3.38
N ALA A 29 -59.07 -49.75 2.34
CA ALA A 29 -57.83 -49.19 1.80
C ALA A 29 -57.95 -48.78 0.32
N LEU A 30 -59.12 -48.30 -0.10
CA LEU A 30 -59.37 -47.91 -1.50
C LEU A 30 -60.38 -46.75 -1.64
N SER A 31 -60.04 -45.58 -1.10
CA SER A 31 -60.67 -44.31 -1.45
C SER A 31 -59.69 -43.14 -1.22
N LEU A 32 -59.90 -42.03 -1.94
CA LEU A 32 -59.17 -40.75 -1.78
C LEU A 32 -57.68 -40.75 -2.18
N ALA A 33 -57.29 -41.54 -3.18
CA ALA A 33 -56.20 -41.14 -4.08
C ALA A 33 -56.70 -40.11 -5.12
N LEU A 34 -57.15 -38.94 -4.65
CA LEU A 34 -57.44 -37.82 -5.54
C LEU A 34 -56.12 -37.30 -6.13
N PRO A 35 -55.98 -37.14 -7.46
CA PRO A 35 -54.85 -36.41 -8.01
C PRO A 35 -54.95 -34.97 -7.51
N ARG A 36 -53.90 -34.49 -6.83
CA ARG A 36 -53.72 -33.05 -6.64
C ARG A 36 -53.45 -32.47 -8.02
N ILE A 37 -54.49 -31.93 -8.65
CA ILE A 37 -54.34 -30.97 -9.74
C ILE A 37 -53.50 -29.83 -9.14
N ALA A 38 -52.26 -29.70 -9.62
CA ALA A 38 -51.46 -28.55 -9.30
C ALA A 38 -52.09 -27.35 -10.00
N ILE A 39 -52.89 -26.58 -9.25
CA ILE A 39 -53.19 -25.21 -9.63
C ILE A 39 -51.84 -24.50 -9.64
N ALA A 40 -51.37 -24.13 -10.82
CA ALA A 40 -50.34 -23.12 -10.92
C ALA A 40 -50.98 -21.81 -10.45
N ASP A 41 -50.45 -21.21 -9.37
CA ASP A 41 -50.93 -19.91 -8.91
C ASP A 41 -50.77 -18.91 -10.08
N GLU A 42 -51.90 -18.41 -10.58
CA GLU A 42 -51.93 -17.63 -11.81
C GLU A 42 -51.15 -16.32 -11.60
N TYR A 43 -50.26 -15.97 -12.53
CA TYR A 43 -49.35 -14.86 -12.28
C TYR A 43 -50.07 -13.51 -12.35
N HIS A 44 -50.20 -12.86 -11.19
CA HIS A 44 -50.74 -11.52 -11.07
C HIS A 44 -49.65 -10.48 -11.35
N LEU A 45 -49.93 -9.63 -12.33
CA LEU A 45 -49.06 -8.56 -12.80
C LEU A 45 -48.82 -7.51 -11.70
N GLY A 46 -47.66 -6.86 -11.75
CA GLY A 46 -47.28 -5.75 -10.87
C GLY A 46 -46.43 -4.72 -11.60
N SER A 47 -45.98 -3.70 -10.89
CA SER A 47 -45.12 -2.66 -11.47
C SER A 47 -43.77 -3.21 -11.94
N GLN A 48 -43.22 -2.60 -12.99
CA GLN A 48 -42.01 -3.03 -13.73
C GLN A 48 -42.12 -4.33 -14.55
N ASP A 49 -43.25 -5.07 -14.50
CA ASP A 49 -43.50 -6.15 -15.46
C ASP A 49 -43.63 -5.61 -16.89
N LYS A 50 -43.12 -6.36 -17.87
CA LYS A 50 -43.19 -6.00 -19.30
C LYS A 50 -44.02 -7.01 -20.08
N LEU A 51 -44.88 -6.50 -20.94
CA LEU A 51 -45.89 -7.26 -21.66
C LEU A 51 -45.74 -7.04 -23.17
N THR A 52 -45.64 -8.12 -23.94
CA THR A 52 -45.80 -8.08 -25.39
C THR A 52 -47.30 -8.08 -25.68
N ILE A 53 -47.79 -7.01 -26.29
CA ILE A 53 -49.17 -6.88 -26.74
C ILE A 53 -49.21 -7.10 -28.26
N ARG A 54 -50.11 -7.96 -28.71
CA ARG A 54 -50.42 -8.18 -30.14
C ARG A 54 -51.93 -8.13 -30.32
N ILE A 55 -52.41 -7.32 -31.27
CA ILE A 55 -53.83 -7.20 -31.61
C ILE A 55 -54.05 -7.70 -33.03
N ALA A 56 -55.09 -8.52 -33.19
CA ALA A 56 -55.60 -8.99 -34.47
C ALA A 56 -57.09 -8.60 -34.58
N GLU A 57 -57.46 -8.01 -35.71
CA GLU A 57 -58.85 -7.76 -36.07
C GLU A 57 -59.10 -8.42 -37.43
N TRP A 58 -60.10 -9.30 -37.50
CA TRP A 58 -60.57 -9.88 -38.75
C TRP A 58 -61.65 -8.99 -39.36
N GLN A 59 -61.36 -8.34 -40.48
CA GLN A 59 -62.29 -7.44 -41.15
C GLN A 59 -63.28 -8.26 -42.00
N THR A 60 -64.43 -8.60 -41.41
CA THR A 60 -65.49 -9.45 -41.98
C THR A 60 -65.99 -9.01 -43.37
N VAL A 61 -65.90 -7.72 -43.70
CA VAL A 61 -66.31 -7.14 -45.00
C VAL A 61 -65.20 -7.22 -46.07
N GLU A 62 -63.93 -7.16 -45.66
CA GLU A 62 -62.79 -7.03 -46.58
C GLU A 62 -62.01 -8.35 -46.74
N GLY A 63 -62.22 -9.34 -45.85
CA GLY A 63 -61.57 -10.65 -45.90
C GLY A 63 -60.10 -10.62 -45.49
N THR A 64 -59.68 -9.57 -44.77
CA THR A 64 -58.30 -9.26 -44.42
C THR A 64 -58.14 -9.07 -42.91
N PHE A 65 -56.89 -9.15 -42.43
CA PHE A 65 -56.54 -8.68 -41.09
C PHE A 65 -56.10 -7.22 -41.15
N ARG A 66 -56.58 -6.39 -40.21
CA ARG A 66 -56.05 -5.02 -40.03
C ARG A 66 -54.63 -5.09 -39.46
N ASP A 67 -53.71 -4.27 -39.98
CA ASP A 67 -52.42 -4.06 -39.34
C ASP A 67 -52.57 -3.16 -38.10
N TRP A 68 -52.16 -3.70 -36.95
CA TRP A 68 -52.13 -3.01 -35.65
C TRP A 68 -50.69 -2.66 -35.22
N SER A 69 -49.73 -2.57 -36.14
CA SER A 69 -48.32 -2.19 -35.90
C SER A 69 -48.11 -0.94 -35.03
N ALA A 70 -49.06 0.00 -35.00
CA ALA A 70 -49.03 1.18 -34.12
C ALA A 70 -49.36 0.90 -32.63
N VAL A 71 -49.81 -0.32 -32.31
CA VAL A 71 -50.23 -0.78 -30.96
C VAL A 71 -49.58 -2.12 -30.57
N ASN A 72 -49.04 -2.84 -31.55
CA ASN A 72 -48.27 -4.07 -31.35
C ASN A 72 -46.86 -3.73 -30.84
N GLY A 73 -46.49 -4.18 -29.64
CA GLY A 73 -45.22 -3.77 -29.02
C GLY A 73 -45.01 -4.32 -27.62
N VAL A 74 -43.91 -3.89 -26.98
CA VAL A 74 -43.60 -4.23 -25.58
C VAL A 74 -43.86 -3.03 -24.69
N TYR A 75 -44.81 -3.19 -23.76
CA TYR A 75 -45.28 -2.16 -22.84
C TYR A 75 -44.89 -2.51 -21.40
N THR A 76 -44.61 -1.52 -20.56
CA THR A 76 -44.20 -1.74 -19.15
C THR A 76 -45.30 -1.26 -18.21
N VAL A 77 -45.61 -2.04 -17.18
CA VAL A 77 -46.55 -1.63 -16.12
C VAL A 77 -45.87 -0.57 -15.24
N GLY A 78 -46.47 0.62 -15.19
CA GLY A 78 -45.92 1.77 -14.46
C GLY A 78 -45.96 1.61 -12.94
N PRO A 79 -45.29 2.52 -12.18
CA PRO A 79 -45.25 2.46 -10.71
C PRO A 79 -46.62 2.47 -10.03
N ALA A 80 -47.62 3.12 -10.65
CA ALA A 80 -49.00 3.16 -10.18
C ALA A 80 -49.83 1.90 -10.55
N GLY A 81 -49.22 0.87 -11.12
CA GLY A 81 -49.91 -0.35 -11.58
C GLY A 81 -50.71 -0.19 -12.87
N MET A 82 -50.59 0.96 -13.54
CA MET A 82 -51.25 1.27 -14.81
C MET A 82 -50.39 0.86 -16.00
N LEU A 83 -51.03 0.36 -17.05
CA LEU A 83 -50.44 0.03 -18.35
C LEU A 83 -50.99 1.01 -19.39
N SER A 84 -50.12 1.80 -20.03
CA SER A 84 -50.51 2.76 -21.05
C SER A 84 -50.34 2.16 -22.44
N VAL A 85 -51.45 2.03 -23.18
CA VAL A 85 -51.51 1.40 -24.51
C VAL A 85 -52.08 2.41 -25.52
N PRO A 86 -51.49 2.58 -26.73
CA PRO A 86 -52.00 3.50 -27.74
C PRO A 86 -53.48 3.26 -28.08
N PHE A 87 -54.22 4.36 -28.32
CA PHE A 87 -55.68 4.43 -28.56
C PHE A 87 -56.57 3.95 -27.38
N VAL A 88 -56.12 2.97 -26.61
CA VAL A 88 -56.74 2.46 -25.37
C VAL A 88 -56.59 3.45 -24.20
N GLY A 89 -55.44 4.10 -24.07
CA GLY A 89 -55.07 4.91 -22.91
C GLY A 89 -54.54 4.07 -21.74
N GLU A 90 -54.70 4.56 -20.52
CA GLU A 90 -54.25 3.86 -19.30
C GLU A 90 -55.28 2.85 -18.81
N LEU A 91 -54.84 1.60 -18.58
CA LEU A 91 -55.63 0.54 -17.97
C LEU A 91 -54.99 0.09 -16.64
N PRO A 92 -55.78 -0.22 -15.59
CA PRO A 92 -55.26 -0.90 -14.42
C PRO A 92 -54.88 -2.34 -14.79
N ALA A 93 -53.59 -2.67 -14.63
CA ALA A 93 -53.01 -3.98 -14.94
C ALA A 93 -52.44 -4.67 -13.70
N SER A 94 -51.94 -3.93 -12.71
CA SER A 94 -51.47 -4.52 -11.44
C SER A 94 -52.60 -5.26 -10.73
N GLY A 95 -52.31 -6.47 -10.24
CA GLY A 95 -53.30 -7.34 -9.59
C GLY A 95 -54.24 -8.07 -10.56
N LYS A 96 -53.96 -8.04 -11.88
CA LYS A 96 -54.68 -8.82 -12.90
C LYS A 96 -53.79 -9.87 -13.55
N THR A 97 -54.39 -10.81 -14.24
CA THR A 97 -53.70 -11.79 -15.10
C THR A 97 -53.57 -11.25 -16.55
N THR A 98 -52.70 -11.85 -17.36
CA THR A 98 -52.51 -11.38 -18.75
C THR A 98 -53.77 -11.57 -19.60
N ALA A 99 -54.58 -12.60 -19.33
CA ALA A 99 -55.84 -12.83 -20.02
C ALA A 99 -56.90 -11.76 -19.71
N GLU A 100 -56.96 -11.28 -18.45
CA GLU A 100 -57.85 -10.18 -18.06
C GLU A 100 -57.43 -8.85 -18.68
N VAL A 101 -56.12 -8.59 -18.77
CA VAL A 101 -55.60 -7.40 -19.46
C VAL A 101 -55.85 -7.48 -20.96
N ALA A 102 -55.71 -8.65 -21.59
CA ALA A 102 -56.06 -8.88 -22.99
C ALA A 102 -57.54 -8.59 -23.28
N ALA A 103 -58.46 -9.14 -22.47
CA ALA A 103 -59.89 -8.87 -22.59
C ALA A 103 -60.21 -7.37 -22.44
N ALA A 104 -59.64 -6.71 -21.44
CA ALA A 104 -59.83 -5.28 -21.20
C ALA A 104 -59.28 -4.40 -22.35
N ILE A 105 -58.18 -4.79 -23.00
CA ILE A 105 -57.66 -4.11 -24.20
C ILE A 105 -58.64 -4.25 -25.36
N GLY A 106 -59.14 -5.47 -25.65
CA GLY A 106 -60.09 -5.71 -26.74
C GLY A 106 -61.38 -4.90 -26.58
N GLU A 107 -61.95 -4.88 -25.37
CA GLU A 107 -63.16 -4.11 -25.05
C GLU A 107 -62.93 -2.60 -25.11
N ALA A 108 -61.80 -2.10 -24.60
CA ALA A 108 -61.45 -0.69 -24.67
C ALA A 108 -61.20 -0.20 -26.11
N LEU A 109 -60.57 -1.02 -26.96
CA LEU A 109 -60.43 -0.75 -28.40
C LEU A 109 -61.78 -0.69 -29.09
N GLN A 110 -62.64 -1.70 -28.89
CA GLN A 110 -63.96 -1.76 -29.51
C GLN A 110 -64.79 -0.51 -29.17
N HIS A 111 -64.85 -0.12 -27.89
CA HIS A 111 -65.61 1.05 -27.46
C HIS A 111 -64.99 2.38 -27.92
N LYS A 112 -63.66 2.53 -27.94
CA LYS A 112 -63.01 3.81 -28.30
C LYS A 112 -62.91 4.06 -29.79
N LEU A 113 -62.85 3.00 -30.60
CA LEU A 113 -62.74 3.08 -32.06
C LEU A 113 -64.06 2.72 -32.78
N ALA A 114 -65.13 2.46 -32.02
CA ALA A 114 -66.47 2.10 -32.51
C ALA A 114 -66.47 0.91 -33.50
N LEU A 115 -65.65 -0.10 -33.20
CA LEU A 115 -65.52 -1.30 -34.03
C LEU A 115 -66.76 -2.21 -33.87
N SER A 116 -67.24 -2.76 -34.98
CA SER A 116 -68.42 -3.65 -34.99
C SER A 116 -68.17 -4.93 -34.18
N ASP A 117 -67.02 -5.56 -34.41
CA ASP A 117 -66.56 -6.76 -33.73
C ASP A 117 -65.49 -6.41 -32.68
N ARG A 118 -65.33 -7.25 -31.64
CA ARG A 118 -64.28 -7.04 -30.63
C ARG A 118 -62.93 -7.55 -31.18
N PRO A 119 -61.89 -6.71 -31.29
CA PRO A 119 -60.57 -7.17 -31.74
C PRO A 119 -59.96 -8.13 -30.71
N GLU A 120 -59.25 -9.15 -31.19
CA GLU A 120 -58.57 -10.13 -30.36
C GLU A 120 -57.19 -9.60 -29.96
N ALA A 121 -56.98 -9.39 -28.66
CA ALA A 121 -55.67 -9.07 -28.11
C ALA A 121 -55.05 -10.33 -27.49
N SER A 122 -53.78 -10.60 -27.82
CA SER A 122 -52.90 -11.47 -27.05
C SER A 122 -51.96 -10.61 -26.20
N VAL A 123 -51.77 -11.02 -24.94
CA VAL A 123 -50.85 -10.37 -23.99
C VAL A 123 -49.94 -11.46 -23.41
N GLU A 124 -48.67 -11.41 -23.78
CA GLU A 124 -47.63 -12.36 -23.38
C GLU A 124 -46.64 -11.68 -22.41
N MET A 125 -46.10 -12.40 -21.43
CA MET A 125 -45.06 -11.87 -20.55
C MET A 125 -43.74 -11.73 -21.31
N ALA A 126 -43.28 -10.49 -21.51
CA ALA A 126 -42.00 -10.19 -22.16
C ALA A 126 -40.84 -10.24 -21.18
N GLN A 127 -41.04 -9.72 -19.96
CA GLN A 127 -40.05 -9.76 -18.88
C GLN A 127 -40.74 -9.55 -17.53
N PHE A 128 -40.58 -10.49 -16.60
CA PHE A 128 -40.97 -10.31 -15.21
C PHE A 128 -40.14 -9.20 -14.54
N ARG A 129 -40.76 -8.46 -13.62
CA ARG A 129 -40.09 -7.46 -12.78
C ARG A 129 -38.89 -8.07 -12.04
N PRO A 130 -37.80 -7.30 -11.86
CA PRO A 130 -36.56 -7.80 -11.26
C PRO A 130 -36.74 -8.23 -9.81
N PHE A 131 -35.73 -8.93 -9.30
CA PHE A 131 -35.54 -9.18 -7.88
C PHE A 131 -34.19 -8.59 -7.44
N TYR A 132 -33.95 -8.47 -6.14
CA TYR A 132 -32.76 -7.79 -5.59
C TYR A 132 -31.98 -8.70 -4.63
N ILE A 133 -30.66 -8.54 -4.57
CA ILE A 133 -29.77 -9.25 -3.65
C ILE A 133 -28.89 -8.25 -2.91
N SER A 134 -28.75 -8.42 -1.60
CA SER A 134 -27.99 -7.56 -0.70
C SER A 134 -27.27 -8.36 0.40
N GLY A 135 -26.20 -7.80 0.95
CA GLY A 135 -25.36 -8.48 1.95
C GLY A 135 -24.16 -9.21 1.32
N GLU A 136 -23.75 -10.32 1.92
CA GLU A 136 -22.44 -10.97 1.71
C GLU A 136 -22.36 -11.83 0.44
N VAL A 137 -22.53 -11.19 -0.72
CA VAL A 137 -22.37 -11.76 -2.06
C VAL A 137 -21.33 -10.98 -2.87
N GLN A 138 -20.78 -11.58 -3.92
CA GLN A 138 -19.79 -10.93 -4.79
C GLN A 138 -20.36 -9.67 -5.48
N ASN A 139 -21.59 -9.75 -6.00
CA ASN A 139 -22.26 -8.67 -6.71
C ASN A 139 -23.66 -8.39 -6.11
N PRO A 140 -23.78 -7.53 -5.07
CA PRO A 140 -25.09 -7.08 -4.60
C PRO A 140 -25.71 -6.13 -5.63
N GLY A 141 -27.02 -6.22 -5.86
CA GLY A 141 -27.69 -5.43 -6.89
C GLY A 141 -29.06 -5.95 -7.34
N GLN A 142 -29.48 -5.50 -8.52
CA GLN A 142 -30.73 -5.85 -9.18
C GLN A 142 -30.50 -6.91 -10.26
N PHE A 143 -31.33 -7.95 -10.29
CA PHE A 143 -31.20 -9.08 -11.21
C PHE A 143 -32.51 -9.39 -11.95
N PRO A 144 -32.47 -9.83 -13.21
CA PRO A 144 -33.66 -10.22 -13.96
C PRO A 144 -34.25 -11.51 -13.39
N TYR A 145 -35.57 -11.55 -13.19
CA TYR A 145 -36.25 -12.75 -12.74
C TYR A 145 -36.41 -13.78 -13.86
N VAL A 146 -36.34 -15.07 -13.49
CA VAL A 146 -36.54 -16.24 -14.35
C VAL A 146 -37.42 -17.24 -13.58
N PRO A 147 -38.33 -17.99 -14.24
CA PRO A 147 -39.08 -19.07 -13.58
C PRO A 147 -38.20 -20.10 -12.85
N ASP A 148 -38.80 -20.77 -11.85
CA ASP A 148 -38.15 -21.75 -10.97
C ASP A 148 -36.90 -21.23 -10.21
N LEU A 149 -36.81 -19.91 -9.97
CA LEU A 149 -35.73 -19.30 -9.20
C LEU A 149 -35.85 -19.63 -7.71
N THR A 150 -34.78 -20.20 -7.12
CA THR A 150 -34.64 -20.39 -5.68
C THR A 150 -33.58 -19.46 -5.11
N VAL A 151 -33.52 -19.32 -3.78
CA VAL A 151 -32.50 -18.50 -3.09
C VAL A 151 -31.08 -18.92 -3.49
N LEU A 152 -30.79 -20.23 -3.60
CA LEU A 152 -29.49 -20.72 -4.06
C LEU A 152 -29.18 -20.30 -5.50
N LYS A 153 -30.14 -20.43 -6.44
CA LYS A 153 -29.96 -19.99 -7.83
C LYS A 153 -29.72 -18.48 -7.90
N ALA A 154 -30.48 -17.70 -7.14
CA ALA A 154 -30.34 -16.25 -7.05
C ALA A 154 -28.95 -15.82 -6.54
N VAL A 155 -28.51 -16.37 -5.40
CA VAL A 155 -27.17 -16.09 -4.84
C VAL A 155 -26.05 -16.56 -5.78
N SER A 156 -26.26 -17.66 -6.53
CA SER A 156 -25.33 -18.09 -7.59
C SER A 156 -25.23 -17.06 -8.73
N ILE A 157 -26.35 -16.44 -9.14
CA ILE A 157 -26.39 -15.39 -10.16
C ILE A 157 -25.65 -14.11 -9.69
N ALA A 158 -25.61 -13.82 -8.39
CA ALA A 158 -24.77 -12.76 -7.82
C ALA A 158 -23.25 -13.07 -7.83
N GLY A 159 -22.84 -14.24 -8.33
CA GLY A 159 -21.45 -14.72 -8.27
C GLY A 159 -21.12 -15.49 -6.99
N GLY A 160 -22.12 -15.84 -6.17
CA GLY A 160 -21.94 -16.55 -4.90
C GLY A 160 -21.44 -15.66 -3.76
N ILE A 161 -20.94 -16.31 -2.71
CA ILE A 161 -20.42 -15.65 -1.50
C ILE A 161 -19.19 -14.80 -1.84
N ARG A 162 -19.08 -13.63 -1.21
CA ARG A 162 -17.81 -12.88 -1.18
C ARG A 162 -16.76 -13.70 -0.44
N ARG A 163 -15.84 -14.34 -1.18
CA ARG A 163 -14.85 -15.28 -0.62
C ARG A 163 -13.80 -14.55 0.23
N SER A 164 -13.64 -14.97 1.48
CA SER A 164 -12.46 -14.63 2.30
C SER A 164 -11.17 -15.35 1.84
N ALA A 165 -11.26 -16.25 0.85
CA ALA A 165 -10.14 -17.06 0.39
C ALA A 165 -8.96 -16.23 -0.21
N ASP A 166 -9.22 -14.98 -0.62
CA ASP A 166 -8.18 -14.08 -1.13
C ASP A 166 -7.21 -13.62 -0.02
N TYR A 167 -7.60 -13.68 1.27
CA TYR A 167 -6.74 -13.22 2.36
C TYR A 167 -5.53 -14.15 2.60
N GLY A 168 -5.70 -15.47 2.59
CA GLY A 168 -4.65 -16.43 2.95
C GLY A 168 -3.38 -16.35 2.07
N PRO A 169 -3.48 -16.48 0.73
CA PRO A 169 -2.33 -16.37 -0.17
C PRO A 169 -1.71 -14.97 -0.18
N GLN A 170 -2.53 -13.93 -0.01
CA GLN A 170 -2.10 -12.54 0.02
C GLN A 170 -1.28 -12.26 1.29
N LEU A 171 -1.75 -12.64 2.48
CA LEU A 171 -1.05 -12.48 3.75
C LEU A 171 0.32 -13.17 3.76
N GLY A 172 0.43 -14.36 3.17
CA GLY A 172 1.73 -15.05 3.02
C GLY A 172 2.72 -14.25 2.16
N LYS A 173 2.26 -13.70 1.03
CA LYS A 173 3.07 -12.85 0.15
C LYS A 173 3.45 -11.52 0.84
N ASP A 174 2.51 -10.90 1.53
CA ASP A 174 2.71 -9.61 2.18
C ASP A 174 3.67 -9.74 3.39
N LEU A 175 3.60 -10.85 4.15
CA LEU A 175 4.56 -11.17 5.20
C LEU A 175 5.98 -11.44 4.65
N VAL A 176 6.10 -12.17 3.53
CA VAL A 176 7.40 -12.37 2.85
C VAL A 176 7.97 -11.04 2.35
N THR A 177 7.11 -10.16 1.83
CA THR A 177 7.50 -8.83 1.33
C THR A 177 7.92 -7.91 2.48
N ALA A 178 7.16 -7.89 3.58
CA ALA A 178 7.47 -7.12 4.78
C ALA A 178 8.77 -7.60 5.43
N LYS A 179 9.01 -8.92 5.48
CA LYS A 179 10.28 -9.48 5.95
C LYS A 179 11.47 -9.08 5.06
N GLY A 180 11.36 -9.22 3.74
CA GLY A 180 12.43 -8.82 2.82
C GLY A 180 12.77 -7.33 2.94
N ASN A 181 11.77 -6.48 3.09
CA ASN A 181 11.95 -5.05 3.37
C ASN A 181 12.58 -4.79 4.74
N PHE A 182 12.15 -5.52 5.77
CA PHE A 182 12.73 -5.44 7.12
C PHE A 182 14.23 -5.79 7.11
N ASP A 183 14.61 -6.91 6.49
CA ASP A 183 16.00 -7.37 6.43
C ASP A 183 16.90 -6.32 5.72
N ILE A 184 16.39 -5.66 4.66
CA ILE A 184 17.09 -4.57 3.94
C ILE A 184 17.22 -3.30 4.80
N TYR A 185 16.13 -2.81 5.40
CA TYR A 185 16.17 -1.57 6.17
C TYR A 185 16.93 -1.73 7.49
N ASP A 186 16.95 -2.93 8.07
CA ASP A 186 17.77 -3.21 9.24
C ASP A 186 19.26 -3.29 8.89
N ASP A 187 19.63 -3.85 7.73
CA ASP A 187 21.02 -3.80 7.23
C ASP A 187 21.52 -2.35 7.05
N GLN A 188 20.68 -1.49 6.46
CA GLN A 188 20.96 -0.06 6.34
C GLN A 188 21.08 0.60 7.73
N ARG A 189 20.16 0.33 8.65
CA ARG A 189 20.18 0.83 10.03
C ARG A 189 21.48 0.46 10.76
N VAL A 190 21.92 -0.80 10.67
CA VAL A 190 23.16 -1.29 11.30
C VAL A 190 24.39 -0.59 10.71
N ARG A 191 24.50 -0.46 9.38
CA ARG A 191 25.60 0.26 8.73
C ARG A 191 25.65 1.73 9.15
N LEU A 192 24.51 2.42 9.18
CA LEU A 192 24.44 3.83 9.56
C LEU A 192 24.84 4.07 11.02
N ILE A 193 24.52 3.15 11.94
CA ILE A 193 24.98 3.20 13.35
C ILE A 193 26.51 3.09 13.44
N VAL A 194 27.13 2.18 12.68
CA VAL A 194 28.61 2.02 12.66
C VAL A 194 29.28 3.22 11.97
N LYS A 195 28.76 3.68 10.82
CA LYS A 195 29.23 4.88 10.12
C LYS A 195 29.18 6.13 11.00
N ARG A 196 28.12 6.30 11.79
CA ARG A 196 28.02 7.36 12.80
C ARG A 196 29.14 7.27 13.83
N ALA A 197 29.41 6.07 14.37
CA ALA A 197 30.48 5.85 15.33
C ALA A 197 31.88 6.13 14.75
N ARG A 198 32.12 5.83 13.46
CA ARG A 198 33.32 6.27 12.73
C ARG A 198 33.43 7.80 12.70
N ILE A 199 32.37 8.50 12.26
CA ILE A 199 32.37 9.96 12.13
C ILE A 199 32.58 10.63 13.49
N ASP A 200 31.94 10.13 14.56
CA ASP A 200 32.09 10.63 15.92
C ASP A 200 33.50 10.38 16.50
N ALA A 201 34.19 9.32 16.05
CA ALA A 201 35.59 9.08 16.39
C ALA A 201 36.55 9.98 15.60
N ASP A 202 36.29 10.23 14.31
CA ASP A 202 37.14 11.05 13.45
C ASP A 202 37.06 12.54 13.82
N LEU A 203 35.84 13.05 14.09
CA LEU A 203 35.62 14.37 14.70
C LEU A 203 36.31 14.53 16.06
N ALA A 204 36.52 13.43 16.79
CA ALA A 204 37.25 13.40 18.05
C ALA A 204 38.76 13.10 17.90
N GLY A 205 39.28 12.95 16.67
CA GLY A 205 40.69 12.64 16.40
C GLY A 205 41.16 11.27 16.91
N LYS A 206 40.25 10.31 17.09
CA LYS A 206 40.56 8.96 17.60
C LYS A 206 40.94 8.03 16.46
N SER A 207 42.00 7.24 16.64
CA SER A 207 42.44 6.22 15.68
C SER A 207 41.58 4.95 15.63
N SER A 208 40.50 4.90 16.41
CA SER A 208 39.54 3.79 16.47
C SER A 208 38.21 4.25 17.10
N PHE A 209 37.13 3.55 16.75
CA PHE A 209 35.82 3.69 17.40
C PHE A 209 35.43 2.40 18.14
N GLU A 210 34.55 2.54 19.13
CA GLU A 210 33.92 1.41 19.82
C GLU A 210 32.59 1.05 19.13
N VAL A 211 32.21 -0.23 19.15
CA VAL A 211 30.95 -0.69 18.55
C VAL A 211 29.77 -0.21 19.40
N PRO A 212 28.77 0.50 18.84
CA PRO A 212 27.61 0.95 19.61
C PRO A 212 26.75 -0.22 20.12
N LYS A 213 26.18 -0.07 21.32
CA LYS A 213 25.40 -1.13 21.99
C LYS A 213 24.08 -1.43 21.27
N GLU A 214 23.58 -0.50 20.47
CA GLU A 214 22.35 -0.64 19.67
C GLU A 214 22.43 -1.70 18.55
N VAL A 215 23.63 -2.24 18.30
CA VAL A 215 23.92 -3.27 17.29
C VAL A 215 24.75 -4.45 17.83
N GLU A 216 25.06 -4.46 19.13
CA GLU A 216 25.90 -5.47 19.78
C GLU A 216 25.33 -6.89 19.61
N GLY A 217 26.15 -7.80 19.06
CA GLY A 217 25.76 -9.18 18.77
C GLY A 217 25.26 -9.46 17.34
N ASP A 218 25.11 -8.46 16.47
CA ASP A 218 24.76 -8.69 15.06
C ASP A 218 25.95 -9.35 14.30
N PRO A 219 25.74 -10.50 13.61
CA PRO A 219 26.82 -11.23 12.94
C PRO A 219 27.46 -10.47 11.76
N ARG A 220 26.81 -9.43 11.22
CA ARG A 220 27.32 -8.60 10.12
C ARG A 220 28.38 -7.59 10.58
N LEU A 221 28.44 -7.29 11.88
CA LEU A 221 29.31 -6.25 12.45
C LEU A 221 30.77 -6.40 12.05
N GLN A 222 31.32 -7.61 12.06
CA GLN A 222 32.76 -7.80 11.86
C GLN A 222 33.23 -7.30 10.47
N ALA A 223 32.40 -7.43 9.44
CA ALA A 223 32.67 -6.88 8.11
C ALA A 223 32.49 -5.35 8.10
N ILE A 224 31.34 -4.86 8.56
CA ILE A 224 30.98 -3.43 8.54
C ILE A 224 32.00 -2.59 9.34
N VAL A 225 32.43 -3.07 10.50
CA VAL A 225 33.45 -2.41 11.34
C VAL A 225 34.83 -2.46 10.69
N ALA A 226 35.19 -3.55 10.01
CA ALA A 226 36.45 -3.61 9.26
C ALA A 226 36.46 -2.59 8.11
N ASP A 227 35.40 -2.53 7.31
CA ASP A 227 35.25 -1.57 6.20
C ASP A 227 35.38 -0.13 6.71
N GLU A 228 34.58 0.28 7.70
CA GLU A 228 34.61 1.64 8.27
C GLU A 228 35.95 1.97 8.95
N MET A 229 36.67 0.99 9.51
CA MET A 229 38.05 1.19 10.03
C MET A 229 39.08 1.41 8.91
N THR A 230 38.93 0.78 7.74
CA THR A 230 39.81 1.08 6.59
C THR A 230 39.59 2.50 6.07
N ILE A 231 38.34 2.99 6.09
CA ILE A 231 38.00 4.37 5.73
C ILE A 231 38.64 5.34 6.74
N LEU A 232 38.39 5.16 8.04
CA LEU A 232 38.95 6.01 9.11
C LEU A 232 40.48 6.14 9.02
N THR A 233 41.18 5.00 8.86
CA THR A 233 42.64 4.99 8.81
C THR A 233 43.21 5.54 7.50
N ALA A 234 42.44 5.52 6.40
CA ALA A 234 42.80 6.19 5.15
C ALA A 234 42.64 7.72 5.26
N ASP A 235 41.49 8.18 5.76
CA ASP A 235 41.17 9.61 5.90
C ASP A 235 42.16 10.32 6.84
N GLN A 236 42.41 9.74 8.02
CA GLN A 236 43.38 10.27 9.00
C GLN A 236 44.81 10.28 8.45
N LYS A 237 45.20 9.27 7.67
CA LYS A 237 46.51 9.23 7.00
C LYS A 237 46.62 10.31 5.94
N ALA A 238 45.57 10.56 5.16
CA ALA A 238 45.54 11.60 4.14
C ALA A 238 45.66 13.00 4.76
N LEU A 239 44.90 13.29 5.84
CA LEU A 239 45.03 14.54 6.59
C LEU A 239 46.45 14.69 7.17
N LYS A 240 46.96 13.65 7.84
CA LYS A 240 48.30 13.69 8.46
C LYS A 240 49.37 14.05 7.43
N LEU A 241 49.43 13.32 6.30
CA LEU A 241 50.44 13.55 5.27
C LEU A 241 50.35 14.96 4.67
N LYS A 242 49.15 15.53 4.53
CA LYS A 242 48.96 16.93 4.07
C LYS A 242 49.49 17.94 5.10
N LEU A 243 49.24 17.72 6.39
CA LEU A 243 49.73 18.59 7.47
C LEU A 243 51.25 18.47 7.66
N GLU A 244 51.79 17.26 7.50
CA GLU A 244 53.23 16.94 7.57
C GLU A 244 53.98 17.68 6.43
N ALA A 245 53.52 17.55 5.18
CA ALA A 245 54.10 18.28 4.05
C ALA A 245 54.01 19.81 4.17
N LEU A 246 52.92 20.36 4.72
CA LEU A 246 52.80 21.79 5.02
C LEU A 246 53.71 22.23 6.17
N SER A 247 54.01 21.34 7.13
CA SER A 247 54.98 21.58 8.20
C SER A 247 56.41 21.63 7.66
N ASP A 248 56.78 20.66 6.83
CA ASP A 248 58.11 20.58 6.20
C ASP A 248 58.40 21.80 5.31
N LEU A 249 57.40 22.25 4.51
CA LEU A 249 57.50 23.47 3.72
C LEU A 249 57.81 24.70 4.59
N LYS A 250 57.15 24.84 5.74
CA LYS A 250 57.44 25.93 6.69
C LYS A 250 58.85 25.81 7.29
N GLY A 251 59.32 24.58 7.56
CA GLY A 251 60.69 24.32 8.00
C GLY A 251 61.75 24.76 6.99
N VAL A 252 61.54 24.43 5.70
CA VAL A 252 62.43 24.85 4.59
C VAL A 252 62.46 26.39 4.47
N LEU A 253 61.29 27.04 4.45
CA LEU A 253 61.19 28.50 4.35
C LEU A 253 61.80 29.21 5.57
N GLN A 254 61.69 28.63 6.77
CA GLN A 254 62.32 29.18 7.98
C GLN A 254 63.86 29.09 7.90
N ALA A 255 64.40 27.97 7.41
CA ALA A 255 65.85 27.82 7.17
C ALA A 255 66.36 28.76 6.06
N GLU A 256 65.55 29.04 5.04
CA GLU A 256 65.85 30.06 4.03
C GLU A 256 65.91 31.47 4.65
N ILE A 257 64.93 31.85 5.47
CA ILE A 257 64.92 33.14 6.18
C ILE A 257 66.17 33.28 7.06
N GLU A 258 66.57 32.26 7.80
CA GLU A 258 67.82 32.28 8.57
C GLU A 258 69.06 32.45 7.69
N SER A 259 69.10 31.81 6.51
CA SER A 259 70.19 31.93 5.55
C SER A 259 70.27 33.35 4.97
N LEU A 260 69.12 33.95 4.63
CA LEU A 260 69.01 35.34 4.18
C LEU A 260 69.42 36.34 5.27
N GLN A 261 69.03 36.12 6.53
CA GLN A 261 69.49 36.93 7.66
C GLN A 261 71.02 36.85 7.85
N LYS A 262 71.60 35.66 7.74
CA LYS A 262 73.07 35.46 7.79
C LYS A 262 73.77 36.15 6.61
N LYS A 263 73.15 36.20 5.42
CA LYS A 263 73.63 37.01 4.28
C LYS A 263 73.56 38.50 4.58
N ILE A 264 72.43 39.03 5.07
CA ILE A 264 72.28 40.46 5.45
C ILE A 264 73.35 40.88 6.45
N VAL A 265 73.60 40.11 7.52
CA VAL A 265 74.63 40.43 8.52
C VAL A 265 76.04 40.47 7.94
N ASN A 266 76.35 39.65 6.92
CA ASN A 266 77.63 39.69 6.23
C ASN A 266 77.70 40.79 5.15
N GLN A 267 76.56 41.13 4.54
CA GLN A 267 76.42 42.21 3.58
C GLN A 267 76.56 43.59 4.25
N GLN A 268 75.98 43.77 5.45
CA GLN A 268 76.13 44.98 6.25
C GLN A 268 77.60 45.26 6.59
N LYS A 269 78.39 44.25 6.97
CA LYS A 269 79.84 44.42 7.21
C LYS A 269 80.60 44.93 5.99
N GLN A 270 80.15 44.58 4.77
CA GLN A 270 80.74 45.11 3.53
C GLN A 270 80.33 46.58 3.31
N VAL A 271 79.06 46.93 3.58
CA VAL A 271 78.58 48.32 3.58
C VAL A 271 79.39 49.16 4.58
N ASP A 272 79.59 48.67 5.82
CA ASP A 272 80.33 49.38 6.87
C ASP A 272 81.79 49.66 6.45
N LEU A 273 82.48 48.68 5.87
CA LEU A 273 83.84 48.82 5.36
C LEU A 273 83.92 49.77 4.16
N ALA A 274 82.98 49.66 3.21
CA ALA A 274 82.90 50.56 2.06
C ALA A 274 82.58 52.00 2.47
N GLN A 275 81.76 52.19 3.51
CA GLN A 275 81.44 53.50 4.08
C GLN A 275 82.63 54.11 4.83
N GLN A 276 83.42 53.31 5.56
CA GLN A 276 84.69 53.75 6.15
C GLN A 276 85.67 54.21 5.06
N GLN A 277 85.82 53.43 3.99
CA GLN A 277 86.64 53.80 2.84
C GLN A 277 86.16 55.12 2.21
N LEU A 278 84.86 55.26 1.90
CA LEU A 278 84.27 56.47 1.35
C LEU A 278 84.53 57.71 2.23
N THR A 279 84.37 57.54 3.56
CA THR A 279 84.62 58.59 4.56
C THR A 279 86.09 59.03 4.59
N SER A 280 87.04 58.11 4.37
CA SER A 280 88.47 58.45 4.26
C SER A 280 88.85 59.13 2.93
N ILE A 281 88.18 58.79 1.83
CA ILE A 281 88.48 59.32 0.49
C ILE A 281 87.88 60.73 0.30
N GLY A 282 86.70 61.01 0.83
CA GLY A 282 85.99 62.29 0.67
C GLY A 282 86.86 63.54 0.93
N PRO A 283 87.50 63.67 2.11
CA PRO A 283 88.35 64.82 2.44
C PRO A 283 89.64 64.92 1.61
N LEU A 284 90.06 63.84 0.94
CA LEU A 284 91.22 63.83 0.05
C LEU A 284 90.81 64.24 -1.37
N ALA A 285 89.67 63.76 -1.87
CA ALA A 285 89.08 64.19 -3.15
C ALA A 285 88.74 65.69 -3.15
N GLN A 286 88.17 66.21 -2.06
CA GLN A 286 87.90 67.65 -1.87
C GLN A 286 89.17 68.52 -1.92
N LYS A 287 90.35 67.94 -1.62
CA LYS A 287 91.66 68.62 -1.69
C LYS A 287 92.39 68.38 -3.02
N GLY A 288 91.75 67.70 -3.99
CA GLY A 288 92.37 67.32 -5.27
C GLY A 288 93.41 66.20 -5.17
N LEU A 289 93.55 65.53 -4.02
CA LEU A 289 94.57 64.51 -3.77
C LEU A 289 94.17 63.11 -4.25
N VAL A 290 92.90 62.91 -4.61
CA VAL A 290 92.35 61.67 -5.19
C VAL A 290 91.39 62.06 -6.33
N ALA A 291 91.42 61.31 -7.44
CA ALA A 291 90.54 61.54 -8.57
C ALA A 291 89.06 61.30 -8.22
N ASN A 292 88.16 62.21 -8.63
CA ASN A 292 86.72 62.12 -8.35
C ASN A 292 86.05 60.83 -8.84
N ALA A 293 86.57 60.19 -9.90
CA ALA A 293 86.08 58.87 -10.33
C ALA A 293 86.11 57.86 -9.18
N ARG A 294 87.23 57.77 -8.44
CA ARG A 294 87.39 56.83 -7.31
C ARG A 294 86.46 57.14 -6.13
N LEU A 295 86.03 58.40 -5.98
CA LEU A 295 84.99 58.76 -5.01
C LEU A 295 83.62 58.25 -5.47
N LEU A 296 83.29 58.45 -6.75
CA LEU A 296 82.06 57.96 -7.37
C LEU A 296 81.98 56.42 -7.33
N ASP A 297 83.04 55.72 -7.72
CA ASP A 297 83.14 54.25 -7.68
C ASP A 297 82.90 53.71 -6.26
N SER A 298 83.47 54.38 -5.25
CA SER A 298 83.30 54.00 -3.84
C SER A 298 81.89 54.29 -3.32
N GLN A 299 81.20 55.30 -3.86
CA GLN A 299 79.81 55.63 -3.52
C GLN A 299 78.83 54.67 -4.21
N GLN A 300 79.05 54.36 -5.49
CA GLN A 300 78.29 53.34 -6.24
C GLN A 300 78.40 51.98 -5.55
N SER A 301 79.61 51.58 -5.13
CA SER A 301 79.82 50.35 -4.35
C SER A 301 78.99 50.30 -3.07
N VAL A 302 78.91 51.39 -2.29
CA VAL A 302 78.03 51.46 -1.11
C VAL A 302 76.55 51.26 -1.50
N THR A 303 76.09 51.94 -2.56
CA THR A 303 74.70 51.82 -3.04
C THR A 303 74.37 50.41 -3.57
N ASP A 304 75.26 49.79 -4.33
CA ASP A 304 75.11 48.40 -4.82
C ASP A 304 75.10 47.38 -3.68
N LEU A 305 75.91 47.62 -2.65
CA LEU A 305 75.96 46.76 -1.46
C LEU A 305 74.69 46.92 -0.60
N GLN A 306 74.11 48.12 -0.54
CA GLN A 306 72.83 48.40 0.12
C GLN A 306 71.63 47.83 -0.66
N GLY A 307 71.63 47.92 -1.99
CA GLY A 307 70.58 47.32 -2.84
C GLY A 307 70.42 45.82 -2.58
N LYS A 308 71.53 45.09 -2.47
CA LYS A 308 71.54 43.66 -2.12
C LYS A 308 70.95 43.35 -0.73
N ILE A 309 70.98 44.29 0.21
CA ILE A 309 70.29 44.11 1.51
C ILE A 309 68.78 44.18 1.29
N LEU A 310 68.29 45.17 0.54
CA LEU A 310 66.87 45.31 0.20
C LEU A 310 66.34 44.11 -0.59
N ASP A 311 67.15 43.53 -1.49
CA ASP A 311 66.82 42.28 -2.19
C ASP A 311 66.62 41.11 -1.20
N TYR A 312 67.54 40.94 -0.23
CA TYR A 312 67.44 39.88 0.78
C TYR A 312 66.29 40.11 1.78
N GLU A 313 66.01 41.36 2.16
CA GLU A 313 64.85 41.71 2.99
C GLU A 313 63.54 41.44 2.25
N THR A 314 63.47 41.75 0.96
CA THR A 314 62.32 41.43 0.09
C THR A 314 62.10 39.92 0.01
N ALA A 315 63.18 39.14 -0.16
CA ALA A 315 63.11 37.67 -0.16
C ALA A 315 62.67 37.10 1.22
N ILE A 316 63.07 37.72 2.33
CA ILE A 316 62.56 37.35 3.67
C ILE A 316 61.06 37.64 3.79
N LEU A 317 60.57 38.74 3.21
CA LEU A 317 59.14 39.08 3.23
C LEU A 317 58.30 38.09 2.40
N THR A 318 58.76 37.68 1.21
CA THR A 318 58.05 36.68 0.40
C THR A 318 58.07 35.29 1.06
N ALA A 319 59.19 34.87 1.65
CA ALA A 319 59.27 33.63 2.42
C ALA A 319 58.33 33.64 3.66
N LYS A 320 58.25 34.76 4.39
CA LYS A 320 57.29 34.95 5.49
C LYS A 320 55.84 34.87 5.01
N GLN A 321 55.52 35.48 3.87
CA GLN A 321 54.18 35.40 3.27
C GLN A 321 53.81 33.95 2.90
N ALA A 322 54.77 33.18 2.39
CA ALA A 322 54.58 31.76 2.09
C ALA A 322 54.38 30.92 3.38
N ILE A 323 55.10 31.20 4.48
CA ILE A 323 54.86 30.54 5.78
C ILE A 323 53.46 30.84 6.32
N SER A 324 53.02 32.11 6.24
CA SER A 324 51.66 32.50 6.63
C SER A 324 50.61 31.76 5.79
N LYS A 325 50.81 31.69 4.47
CA LYS A 325 49.90 30.94 3.59
C LYS A 325 49.88 29.44 3.92
N ALA A 326 51.03 28.78 4.04
CA ALA A 326 51.10 27.36 4.41
C ALA A 326 50.53 27.07 5.81
N THR A 327 50.43 28.07 6.67
CA THR A 327 49.72 27.99 7.96
C THR A 327 48.21 28.12 7.78
N GLN A 328 47.75 29.03 6.93
CA GLN A 328 46.33 29.11 6.54
C GLN A 328 45.87 27.83 5.82
N ASP A 329 46.59 27.36 4.81
CA ASP A 329 46.29 26.14 4.04
C ASP A 329 46.16 24.88 4.95
N ALA A 330 46.85 24.87 6.10
CA ALA A 330 46.76 23.81 7.11
C ALA A 330 45.51 23.95 8.02
N ILE A 331 45.17 25.17 8.43
CA ILE A 331 43.95 25.49 9.19
C ILE A 331 42.71 25.20 8.33
N ASP A 332 42.72 25.66 7.08
CA ASP A 332 41.62 25.46 6.13
C ASP A 332 41.45 23.97 5.78
N ALA A 333 42.52 23.17 5.76
CA ALA A 333 42.43 21.71 5.62
C ALA A 333 41.69 21.05 6.79
N GLN A 334 41.98 21.46 8.03
CA GLN A 334 41.30 20.94 9.23
C GLN A 334 39.84 21.42 9.29
N ASN A 335 39.59 22.70 9.03
CA ASN A 335 38.23 23.27 9.03
C ASN A 335 37.34 22.65 7.95
N THR A 336 37.89 22.38 6.75
CA THR A 336 37.14 21.72 5.67
C THR A 336 36.75 20.31 6.06
N LEU A 337 37.67 19.51 6.63
CA LEU A 337 37.37 18.16 7.10
C LEU A 337 36.33 18.16 8.24
N SER A 338 36.52 19.01 9.26
CA SER A 338 35.58 19.09 10.39
C SER A 338 34.18 19.50 9.97
N SER A 339 34.05 20.40 8.99
CA SER A 339 32.74 20.83 8.47
C SER A 339 32.11 19.79 7.53
N SER A 340 32.89 19.08 6.71
CA SER A 340 32.35 17.95 5.91
C SER A 340 31.91 16.79 6.79
N LEU A 341 32.72 16.42 7.80
CA LEU A 341 32.35 15.37 8.78
C LEU A 341 31.10 15.75 9.58
N ALA A 342 30.94 17.02 9.98
CA ALA A 342 29.74 17.48 10.66
C ALA A 342 28.47 17.39 9.77
N ALA A 343 28.58 17.72 8.48
CA ALA A 343 27.50 17.56 7.51
C ALA A 343 27.17 16.07 7.26
N ASP A 344 28.19 15.24 7.06
CA ASP A 344 28.05 13.79 6.93
C ASP A 344 27.43 13.16 8.17
N ARG A 345 27.76 13.64 9.38
CA ARG A 345 27.15 13.23 10.64
C ARG A 345 25.65 13.55 10.64
N GLN A 346 25.29 14.79 10.29
CA GLN A 346 23.90 15.24 10.24
C GLN A 346 23.07 14.43 9.24
N GLN A 347 23.61 14.17 8.04
CA GLN A 347 22.94 13.33 7.06
C GLN A 347 22.82 11.88 7.52
N THR A 348 23.89 11.30 8.08
CA THR A 348 23.89 9.91 8.59
C THR A 348 22.88 9.70 9.71
N GLU A 349 22.68 10.68 10.59
CA GLU A 349 21.62 10.64 11.62
C GLU A 349 20.22 10.80 11.01
N ALA A 350 20.04 11.61 9.97
CA ALA A 350 18.76 11.72 9.25
C ALA A 350 18.39 10.40 8.56
N ASP A 351 19.33 9.81 7.81
CA ASP A 351 19.20 8.51 7.16
C ASP A 351 18.90 7.40 8.19
N LEU A 352 19.57 7.44 9.36
CA LEU A 352 19.38 6.47 10.45
C LEU A 352 17.99 6.57 11.07
N ASN A 353 17.48 7.79 11.28
CA ASN A 353 16.12 8.00 11.77
C ASN A 353 15.08 7.48 10.76
N GLU A 354 15.28 7.71 9.45
CA GLU A 354 14.41 7.14 8.42
C GLU A 354 14.47 5.60 8.41
N ALA A 355 15.68 5.01 8.43
CA ALA A 355 15.86 3.56 8.47
C ALA A 355 15.19 2.94 9.71
N ALA A 356 15.32 3.57 10.89
CA ALA A 356 14.67 3.12 12.12
C ALA A 356 13.13 3.19 12.04
N LEU A 357 12.56 4.25 11.45
CA LEU A 357 11.12 4.35 11.20
C LEU A 357 10.63 3.27 10.23
N ARG A 358 11.35 3.04 9.12
CA ARG A 358 11.04 1.98 8.15
C ARG A 358 11.11 0.59 8.78
N VAL A 359 12.16 0.30 9.56
CA VAL A 359 12.31 -0.95 10.33
C VAL A 359 11.13 -1.18 11.28
N ASN A 360 10.75 -0.16 12.05
CA ASN A 360 9.63 -0.27 12.99
C ASN A 360 8.28 -0.43 12.29
N MET A 361 8.07 0.21 11.14
CA MET A 361 6.89 0.00 10.29
C MET A 361 6.81 -1.46 9.80
N GLN A 362 7.89 -2.02 9.26
CA GLN A 362 7.88 -3.41 8.79
C GLN A 362 7.68 -4.41 9.94
N LYS A 363 8.27 -4.17 11.12
CA LYS A 363 7.98 -4.97 12.34
C LYS A 363 6.49 -4.94 12.69
N GLY A 364 5.84 -3.78 12.61
CA GLY A 364 4.40 -3.63 12.87
C GLY A 364 3.52 -4.41 11.87
N LEU A 365 3.83 -4.30 10.57
CA LEU A 365 3.15 -5.04 9.51
C LEU A 365 3.31 -6.56 9.68
N MET A 366 4.53 -7.02 9.98
CA MET A 366 4.80 -8.43 10.27
C MET A 366 4.01 -8.91 11.50
N ALA A 367 4.01 -8.14 12.60
CA ALA A 367 3.26 -8.49 13.81
C ALA A 367 1.76 -8.64 13.53
N GLN A 368 1.15 -7.71 12.77
CA GLN A 368 -0.26 -7.76 12.36
C GLN A 368 -0.57 -8.95 11.44
N ALA A 369 0.35 -9.32 10.54
CA ALA A 369 0.22 -10.50 9.68
C ALA A 369 0.42 -11.83 10.44
N THR A 370 1.01 -11.80 11.65
CA THR A 370 1.15 -12.96 12.55
C THR A 370 0.16 -12.98 13.71
N ASP A 371 -0.77 -12.02 13.79
CA ASP A 371 -1.78 -11.95 14.85
C ASP A 371 -2.66 -13.22 14.82
N PRO A 372 -2.82 -13.95 15.94
CA PRO A 372 -3.68 -15.13 15.99
C PRO A 372 -5.10 -14.91 15.44
N ALA A 373 -5.66 -13.70 15.52
CA ALA A 373 -6.97 -13.38 14.94
C ALA A 373 -6.94 -13.28 13.40
N THR A 374 -5.90 -12.68 12.81
CA THR A 374 -5.77 -12.57 11.34
C THR A 374 -5.35 -13.90 10.72
N VAL A 375 -4.51 -14.67 11.41
CA VAL A 375 -4.13 -16.03 11.05
C VAL A 375 -5.33 -16.98 11.15
N ALA A 376 -6.11 -16.94 12.25
CA ALA A 376 -7.29 -17.79 12.40
C ALA A 376 -8.33 -17.54 11.30
N ALA A 377 -8.65 -16.27 11.02
CA ALA A 377 -9.56 -15.87 9.93
C ALA A 377 -9.09 -16.30 8.53
N SER A 378 -7.82 -16.70 8.39
CA SER A 378 -7.22 -17.20 7.15
C SER A 378 -6.97 -18.72 7.17
N ALA A 379 -7.17 -19.38 8.31
CA ALA A 379 -6.88 -20.80 8.54
C ALA A 379 -8.15 -21.66 8.75
N THR A 380 -9.26 -21.08 9.21
CA THR A 380 -10.56 -21.77 9.18
C THR A 380 -11.05 -21.93 7.75
N ASN A 381 -10.77 -23.10 7.17
CA ASN A 381 -11.41 -23.62 5.95
C ASN A 381 -12.89 -24.04 6.18
N GLU A 382 -13.48 -23.71 7.33
CA GLU A 382 -14.91 -23.87 7.57
C GLU A 382 -15.67 -22.81 6.76
N GLU A 383 -16.42 -23.24 5.75
CA GLU A 383 -17.28 -22.33 5.00
C GLU A 383 -18.30 -21.70 5.95
N PRO A 384 -18.34 -20.36 6.09
CA PRO A 384 -19.14 -19.71 7.12
C PRO A 384 -20.62 -19.90 6.81
N THR A 385 -21.34 -20.54 7.75
CA THR A 385 -22.75 -20.89 7.55
C THR A 385 -23.58 -19.66 7.25
N LEU A 386 -24.36 -19.72 6.18
CA LEU A 386 -25.15 -18.58 5.71
C LEU A 386 -26.54 -18.56 6.33
N ILE A 387 -27.00 -17.34 6.63
CA ILE A 387 -28.37 -17.06 7.04
C ILE A 387 -29.01 -16.18 5.95
N TYR A 388 -30.03 -16.73 5.30
CA TYR A 388 -30.80 -16.05 4.29
C TYR A 388 -32.09 -15.48 4.91
N SER A 389 -32.35 -14.20 4.69
CA SER A 389 -33.69 -13.63 4.88
C SER A 389 -34.20 -13.02 3.57
N LEU A 390 -35.51 -13.16 3.35
CA LEU A 390 -36.18 -12.72 2.14
C LEU A 390 -37.28 -11.74 2.53
N LEU A 391 -37.28 -10.58 1.88
CA LEU A 391 -38.29 -9.54 2.07
C LEU A 391 -39.29 -9.64 0.93
N ARG A 392 -40.52 -10.01 1.27
CA ARG A 392 -41.63 -10.14 0.33
C ARG A 392 -42.70 -9.11 0.67
N ALA A 393 -43.22 -8.43 -0.35
CA ALA A 393 -44.40 -7.58 -0.22
C ALA A 393 -45.67 -8.42 -0.45
N ALA A 394 -46.54 -8.48 0.55
CA ALA A 394 -47.87 -9.08 0.46
C ALA A 394 -48.89 -8.11 1.07
N ASP A 395 -50.04 -7.95 0.44
CA ASP A 395 -51.15 -7.07 0.90
C ASP A 395 -50.70 -5.65 1.31
N GLY A 396 -49.77 -5.08 0.54
CA GLY A 396 -49.20 -3.75 0.79
C GLY A 396 -48.23 -3.64 1.97
N LYS A 397 -47.83 -4.77 2.58
CA LYS A 397 -46.86 -4.82 3.69
C LYS A 397 -45.65 -5.68 3.33
N THR A 398 -44.46 -5.13 3.55
CA THR A 398 -43.20 -5.89 3.42
C THR A 398 -42.94 -6.67 4.71
N SER A 399 -42.74 -7.98 4.62
CA SER A 399 -42.32 -8.85 5.73
C SER A 399 -40.95 -9.46 5.45
N GLU A 400 -40.09 -9.53 6.48
CA GLU A 400 -38.79 -10.21 6.40
C GLU A 400 -38.94 -11.62 6.98
N ILE A 401 -38.68 -12.64 6.16
CA ILE A 401 -38.88 -14.06 6.47
C ILE A 401 -37.50 -14.75 6.45
N ALA A 402 -37.18 -15.57 7.45
CA ALA A 402 -36.00 -16.44 7.40
C ALA A 402 -36.27 -17.62 6.45
N VAL A 403 -35.39 -17.83 5.47
CA VAL A 403 -35.61 -18.77 4.36
C VAL A 403 -34.43 -19.73 4.17
N LYS A 404 -34.65 -20.77 3.37
CA LYS A 404 -33.65 -21.77 2.99
C LYS A 404 -33.27 -21.63 1.51
N GLU A 405 -32.16 -22.27 1.14
CA GLU A 405 -31.61 -22.30 -0.23
C GLU A 405 -32.57 -22.81 -1.31
N ASP A 406 -33.46 -23.73 -0.94
CA ASP A 406 -34.50 -24.33 -1.77
C ASP A 406 -35.77 -23.47 -1.89
N THR A 407 -35.89 -22.40 -1.10
CA THR A 407 -37.11 -21.58 -1.04
C THR A 407 -37.29 -20.80 -2.35
N PRO A 408 -38.50 -20.81 -2.97
CA PRO A 408 -38.76 -20.10 -4.21
C PRO A 408 -38.79 -18.58 -4.00
N VAL A 409 -38.07 -17.89 -4.89
CA VAL A 409 -38.05 -16.43 -5.03
C VAL A 409 -39.19 -16.03 -5.97
N LEU A 410 -39.80 -14.87 -5.75
CA LEU A 410 -40.84 -14.29 -6.61
C LEU A 410 -40.37 -12.95 -7.19
N PRO A 411 -40.96 -12.49 -8.32
CA PRO A 411 -40.65 -11.18 -8.90
C PRO A 411 -40.91 -10.05 -7.90
N GLY A 412 -39.90 -9.20 -7.67
CA GLY A 412 -39.93 -8.10 -6.71
C GLY A 412 -39.43 -8.42 -5.30
N ASP A 413 -39.03 -9.67 -4.99
CA ASP A 413 -38.42 -10.00 -3.69
C ASP A 413 -37.04 -9.33 -3.50
N VAL A 414 -36.67 -9.08 -2.25
CA VAL A 414 -35.31 -8.67 -1.87
C VAL A 414 -34.68 -9.72 -0.96
N ILE A 415 -33.58 -10.33 -1.41
CA ILE A 415 -32.80 -11.31 -0.65
C ILE A 415 -31.71 -10.58 0.14
N LYS A 416 -31.58 -10.92 1.43
CA LYS A 416 -30.48 -10.54 2.31
C LYS A 416 -29.67 -11.78 2.65
N VAL A 417 -28.38 -11.75 2.35
CA VAL A 417 -27.41 -12.78 2.69
C VAL A 417 -26.54 -12.29 3.85
N LYS A 418 -26.50 -13.04 4.95
CA LYS A 418 -25.67 -12.74 6.12
C LYS A 418 -24.82 -13.95 6.48
N LEU A 419 -23.59 -13.70 6.91
CA LEU A 419 -22.78 -14.67 7.62
C LEU A 419 -23.44 -14.93 8.99
N ALA A 420 -23.50 -16.19 9.43
CA ALA A 420 -23.85 -16.49 10.82
C ALA A 420 -22.79 -15.90 11.78
N PRO A 421 -23.18 -15.43 12.97
CA PRO A 421 -22.20 -15.03 13.98
C PRO A 421 -21.37 -16.25 14.39
N MET A 422 -20.04 -16.17 14.25
CA MET A 422 -19.16 -17.23 14.72
C MET A 422 -19.34 -17.43 16.23
N PRO A 423 -19.33 -18.67 16.74
CA PRO A 423 -19.42 -18.92 18.17
C PRO A 423 -18.18 -18.34 18.87
N SER A 424 -18.40 -17.43 19.81
CA SER A 424 -17.35 -16.94 20.70
C SER A 424 -16.85 -18.09 21.58
N GLN A 425 -15.57 -18.44 21.45
CA GLN A 425 -14.83 -19.28 22.41
C GLN A 425 -14.26 -18.40 23.54
#